data_AF-A0A817LK72-F1
#
_entry.id   AF-A0A817LK72-F1
#
_cell.length_a   1.000
_cell.length_b   1.000
_cell.length_c   1.000
_cell.angle_alpha   90.00
_cell.angle_beta   90.00
_cell.angle_gamma   90.00
#
_symmetry.space_group_name_H-M   'P 1'
#
loop_
_entity.id
_entity.type
_entity.pdbx_description
1 polymer ?
#
loop_
_entity_poly.entity_id
_entity_poly.type
_entity_poly.pdbx_seq_one_letter_code
_entity_poly.pdbx_strand_id
1 'polypeptide(L)'
;MNITIRDIQIRVANHMIKPNLTTNNSTIQSIVMQMNMGEGKTSVILPMLCVSLSSSNSSLVRIIVLKFLFPTNHQSLRYKLGGLLNRRIFPC
;
A
#
# COMPACT_ATOMS: atom_id res chain seq x y z
N MET A 1 7.79 11.03 -13.19
CA MET A 1 6.94 10.79 -12.01
C MET A 1 7.23 11.87 -10.98
N ASN A 2 6.25 12.68 -10.60
CA ASN A 2 6.41 13.69 -9.53
C ASN A 2 5.58 13.23 -8.32
N ILE A 3 6.21 12.54 -7.37
CA ILE A 3 5.57 12.10 -6.12
C ILE A 3 6.14 12.93 -4.98
N THR A 4 5.30 13.79 -4.41
CA THR A 4 5.57 14.46 -3.14
C THR A 4 4.89 13.68 -2.02
N ILE A 5 5.68 13.17 -1.08
CA ILE A 5 5.16 12.44 0.09
C ILE A 5 4.90 13.46 1.20
N ARG A 6 3.68 13.44 1.76
CA ARG A 6 3.26 14.31 2.87
C ARG A 6 3.33 13.56 4.19
N ASP A 7 3.54 14.28 5.28
CA ASP A 7 3.67 13.70 6.62
C ASP A 7 2.47 12.84 7.04
N ILE A 8 1.25 13.25 6.69
CA ILE A 8 0.05 12.47 6.97
C ILE A 8 0.08 11.09 6.28
N GLN A 9 0.60 11.03 5.05
CA GLN A 9 0.70 9.78 4.29
C GLN A 9 1.72 8.84 4.94
N ILE A 10 2.84 9.39 5.43
CA ILE A 10 3.87 8.63 6.15
C ILE A 10 3.32 8.08 7.46
N ARG A 11 2.63 8.91 8.25
CA ARG A 11 2.01 8.48 9.52
C ARG A 11 1.02 7.34 9.30
N VAL A 12 0.12 7.49 8.33
CA VAL A 12 -0.86 6.44 8.00
C VAL A 12 -0.18 5.17 7.51
N ALA A 13 0.80 5.28 6.61
CA ALA A 13 1.54 4.12 6.10
C ALA A 13 2.29 3.37 7.21
N ASN A 14 2.99 4.08 8.10
CA ASN A 14 3.69 3.46 9.23
C ASN A 14 2.74 2.69 10.14
N HIS A 15 1.56 3.26 10.42
CA HIS A 15 0.55 2.62 11.26
C HIS A 15 -0.04 1.35 10.61
N MET A 16 -0.13 1.33 9.27
CA MET A 16 -0.56 0.15 8.52
C MET A 16 0.53 -0.94 8.42
N ILE A 17 1.80 -0.56 8.31
CA ILE A 17 2.93 -1.51 8.21
C ILE A 17 3.22 -2.15 9.57
N LYS A 18 3.21 -1.33 10.62
CA LYS A 18 3.44 -1.75 12.00
C LYS A 18 2.27 -1.27 12.86
N PRO A 19 1.16 -2.03 12.95
CA PRO A 19 0.16 -1.75 13.95
C PRO A 19 0.81 -1.66 15.33
N ASN A 20 0.46 -0.63 16.10
CA ASN A 20 0.89 -0.53 17.48
C ASN A 20 0.27 -1.69 18.27
N LEU A 21 1.03 -2.76 18.49
CA LEU A 21 0.61 -3.89 19.31
C LEU A 21 0.56 -3.45 20.78
N THR A 22 -0.61 -3.54 21.40
CA THR A 22 -0.71 -3.60 22.86
C THR A 22 -0.31 -5.01 23.31
N THR A 23 1.00 -5.17 23.51
CA THR A 23 1.80 -6.13 24.31
C THR A 23 1.32 -7.51 24.78
N ASN A 24 0.08 -8.01 24.60
CA ASN A 24 -0.33 -9.27 25.25
C ASN A 24 -1.07 -10.29 24.38
N ASN A 25 -1.31 -10.06 23.09
CA ASN A 25 -1.86 -11.09 22.21
C ASN A 25 -1.30 -10.95 20.79
N SER A 26 -0.65 -12.02 20.31
CA SER A 26 -0.15 -12.17 18.94
C SER A 26 -1.28 -12.40 17.93
N THR A 27 -2.36 -11.62 18.00
CA THR A 27 -3.48 -11.70 17.08
C THR A 27 -3.24 -10.76 15.91
N ILE A 28 -3.31 -11.32 14.70
CA ILE A 28 -3.34 -10.54 13.45
C ILE A 28 -4.59 -9.65 13.51
N GLN A 29 -4.39 -8.32 13.60
CA GLN A 29 -5.48 -7.36 13.67
C GLN A 29 -5.75 -6.76 12.29
N SER A 30 -7.02 -6.77 11.90
CA SER A 30 -7.52 -5.98 10.77
C SER A 30 -7.61 -4.52 11.17
N ILE A 31 -7.04 -3.63 10.35
CA ILE A 31 -7.03 -2.18 10.60
C ILE A 31 -7.84 -1.49 9.51
N VAL A 32 -8.71 -0.57 9.91
CA VAL A 32 -9.41 0.32 8.98
C VAL A 32 -8.82 1.71 9.14
N MET A 33 -8.34 2.28 8.04
CA MET A 33 -7.84 3.65 8.00
C MET A 33 -8.68 4.48 7.05
N GLN A 34 -9.02 5.69 7.47
CA GLN A 34 -9.73 6.65 6.66
C GLN A 34 -8.86 7.88 6.42
N MET A 35 -9.05 8.51 5.26
CA MET A 35 -8.40 9.75 4.86
C MET A 35 -9.41 10.58 4.07
N ASN A 36 -9.09 11.83 3.78
CA ASN A 36 -9.92 12.66 2.91
C ASN A 36 -9.64 12.39 1.43
N MET A 37 -10.65 12.59 0.58
CA MET A 37 -10.48 12.44 -0.87
C MET A 37 -9.44 13.44 -1.38
N GLY A 38 -8.66 13.05 -2.38
CA GLY A 38 -7.57 13.89 -2.91
C GLY A 38 -6.25 13.84 -2.11
N GLU A 39 -6.23 13.26 -0.90
CA GLU A 39 -5.00 13.12 -0.10
C GLU A 39 -4.02 12.06 -0.62
N GLY A 40 -4.36 11.39 -1.73
CA GLY A 40 -3.46 10.44 -2.38
C GLY A 40 -3.40 9.06 -1.72
N LYS A 41 -4.54 8.55 -1.22
CA LYS A 41 -4.63 7.21 -0.60
C LYS A 41 -4.06 6.12 -1.50
N THR A 42 -4.57 6.07 -2.71
CA THR A 42 -4.16 5.07 -3.70
C THR A 42 -2.86 5.47 -4.40
N SER A 43 -2.66 6.75 -4.66
CA SER A 43 -1.54 7.21 -5.50
C SER A 43 -0.22 7.26 -4.76
N VAL A 44 -0.19 7.36 -3.43
CA VAL A 44 1.06 7.46 -2.65
C VAL A 44 1.19 6.34 -1.63
N ILE A 45 0.17 6.09 -0.82
CA ILE A 45 0.27 5.11 0.27
C ILE A 45 0.30 3.68 -0.24
N LEU A 46 -0.52 3.35 -1.24
CA LEU A 46 -0.58 1.99 -1.78
C LEU A 46 0.79 1.50 -2.34
N PRO A 47 1.52 2.27 -3.18
CA PRO A 47 2.89 1.92 -3.56
C PRO A 47 3.83 1.74 -2.36
N MET A 48 3.75 2.63 -1.37
CA MET A 48 4.61 2.58 -0.17
C MET A 48 4.38 1.28 0.62
N LEU A 49 3.12 0.88 0.79
CA LEU A 49 2.74 -0.39 1.44
C LEU A 49 3.23 -1.59 0.66
N CYS A 50 3.01 -1.62 -0.66
CA CYS A 50 3.44 -2.73 -1.50
C CYS A 50 4.95 -2.96 -1.37
N VAL A 51 5.76 -1.91 -1.47
CA VAL A 51 7.22 -2.02 -1.34
C VAL A 51 7.61 -2.50 0.06
N SER A 52 7.03 -1.91 1.11
CA SER A 52 7.40 -2.27 2.48
C SER A 52 7.00 -3.69 2.86
N LEU A 53 5.82 -4.16 2.44
CA LEU A 53 5.27 -5.45 2.85
C LEU A 53 5.74 -6.61 1.96
N SER A 54 6.13 -6.34 0.71
CA SER A 54 6.65 -7.37 -0.21
C SER A 54 8.18 -7.56 -0.14
N SER A 55 8.84 -6.97 0.86
CA SER A 55 10.30 -7.06 1.00
C SER A 55 10.79 -8.51 1.23
N SER A 56 10.02 -9.35 1.92
CA SER A 56 10.34 -10.77 2.10
C SER A 56 9.90 -11.62 0.89
N ASN A 57 10.55 -12.77 0.67
CA ASN A 57 10.08 -13.78 -0.29
C ASN A 57 8.89 -14.60 0.24
N SER A 58 8.57 -14.49 1.53
CA SER A 58 7.47 -15.21 2.17
C SER A 58 6.15 -14.44 2.20
N SER A 59 6.13 -13.17 1.78
CA SER A 59 4.94 -12.31 1.83
C SER A 59 4.46 -11.92 0.44
N LEU A 60 3.16 -12.08 0.21
CA LEU A 60 2.47 -11.64 -1.01
C LEU A 60 1.42 -10.60 -0.66
N VAL A 61 1.53 -9.42 -1.27
CA VAL A 61 0.60 -8.31 -1.04
C VAL A 61 -0.52 -8.38 -2.09
N ARG A 62 -1.77 -8.45 -1.64
CA ARG A 62 -2.96 -8.41 -2.51
C ARG A 62 -3.67 -7.07 -2.36
N ILE A 63 -3.99 -6.45 -3.49
CA ILE A 63 -4.76 -5.21 -3.56
C ILE A 63 -6.13 -5.55 -4.13
N ILE A 64 -7.19 -5.25 -3.38
CA ILE A 64 -8.57 -5.48 -3.81
C ILE A 64 -9.21 -4.11 -4.04
N VAL A 65 -9.78 -3.92 -5.22
CA VAL A 65 -10.47 -2.68 -5.63
C VAL A 65 -11.78 -3.01 -6.33
N LEU A 66 -12.68 -2.03 -6.43
CA LEU A 66 -13.89 -2.14 -7.24
C LEU A 66 -13.52 -2.39 -8.72
N LYS A 67 -14.32 -3.20 -9.42
CA LYS A 67 -14.05 -3.63 -10.81
C LYS A 67 -13.75 -2.45 -11.75
N PHE A 68 -14.51 -1.37 -11.66
CA PHE A 68 -14.31 -0.19 -12.52
C PHE A 68 -13.03 0.59 -12.21
N LEU A 69 -12.52 0.51 -10.97
CA LEU A 69 -11.29 1.17 -10.55
C LEU A 69 -10.04 0.38 -10.92
N PHE A 70 -10.19 -0.91 -11.24
CA PHE A 70 -9.07 -1.80 -11.51
C PHE A 70 -8.14 -1.30 -12.62
N PRO A 71 -8.59 -0.92 -13.82
CA PRO A 71 -7.67 -0.51 -14.90
C PRO A 71 -6.81 0.69 -14.49
N THR A 72 -7.43 1.71 -13.89
CA THR A 72 -6.76 2.92 -13.42
C THR A 72 -5.77 2.64 -12.31
N ASN A 73 -6.15 1.82 -11.33
CA ASN A 73 -5.28 1.44 -10.21
C ASN A 73 -4.10 0.60 -10.68
N HIS A 74 -4.36 -0.40 -11.52
CA HIS A 74 -3.34 -1.28 -12.08
C HIS A 74 -2.31 -0.52 -12.89
N GLN A 75 -2.75 0.38 -13.78
CA GLN A 75 -1.84 1.21 -14.58
C GLN A 75 -1.00 2.15 -13.70
N SER A 76 -1.62 2.81 -12.73
CA SER A 76 -0.93 3.69 -11.78
C SER A 76 0.10 2.92 -10.96
N LEU A 77 -0.26 1.73 -10.45
CA LEU A 77 0.64 0.90 -9.67
C LEU A 77 1.82 0.39 -10.50
N ARG A 78 1.59 -0.07 -11.73
CA ARG A 78 2.64 -0.51 -12.65
C ARG A 78 3.58 0.62 -13.03
N TYR A 79 3.05 1.81 -13.32
CA TYR A 79 3.87 2.99 -13.59
C TYR A 79 4.71 3.39 -12.37
N LYS A 80 4.18 3.21 -11.15
CA LYS A 80 4.86 3.64 -9.92
C LYS A 80 5.86 2.65 -9.36
N LEU A 81 5.56 1.35 -9.44
CA LEU A 81 6.37 0.28 -8.88
C LEU A 81 7.21 -0.44 -9.93
N GLY A 82 7.00 -0.15 -11.22
CA GLY A 82 7.81 -0.65 -12.31
C GLY A 82 9.28 -0.32 -12.07
N GLY A 83 10.12 -1.35 -11.93
CA GLY A 83 11.54 -1.23 -11.65
C GLY A 83 11.92 -1.20 -10.17
N LEU A 84 11.04 -0.79 -9.26
CA LEU A 84 11.36 -0.71 -7.82
C LEU A 84 11.36 -2.07 -7.12
N LEU A 85 10.40 -2.93 -7.45
CA LEU A 85 10.24 -4.22 -6.76
C LEU A 85 11.15 -5.32 -7.29
N ASN A 86 11.82 -5.11 -8.43
CA ASN A 86 12.48 -6.16 -9.23
C ASN A 86 11.66 -7.47 -9.34
N ARG A 87 10.33 -7.34 -9.28
CA ARG A 87 9.36 -8.43 -9.25
C ARG A 87 8.21 -8.05 -10.18
N ARG A 88 7.59 -9.06 -10.79
CA ARG A 88 6.46 -8.86 -11.70
C ARG A 88 5.20 -8.51 -10.90
N ILE A 89 4.47 -7.50 -11.37
CA ILE A 89 3.13 -7.19 -10.90
C ILE A 89 2.17 -8.03 -11.75
N PHE A 90 1.48 -8.96 -11.10
CA PHE A 90 0.51 -9.82 -11.79
C PHE A 90 -0.87 -9.17 -11.75
N PRO A 91 -1.58 -9.08 -12.89
CA PRO A 91 -3.00 -8.80 -12.87
C PRO A 91 -3.72 -9.96 -12.16
N CYS A 92 -4.70 -9.63 -11.32
CA CYS A 92 -5.62 -10.63 -10.76
C CYS A 92 -6.59 -11.14 -11.83
#